data_AF-A0A354A1R6-F1
#
_entry.id   AF-A0A354A1R6-F1
#
_cell.length_a   1.000
_cell.length_b   1.000
_cell.length_c   1.000
_cell.angle_alpha   90.00
_cell.angle_beta   90.00
_cell.angle_gamma   90.00
#
_symmetry.space_group_name_H-M   'P 1'
#
loop_
_entity.id
_entity.type
_entity.pdbx_description
1 polymer ?
#
loop_
_entity_poly.entity_id
_entity_poly.type
_entity_poly.pdbx_seq_one_letter_code
_entity_poly.pdbx_strand_id
1 'polypeptide(L)'
;MPSLENLHQHFKGKPFSLIAIDVQEEKETVLRFLGNQGITYVNLLDTDGNASALYGVSSTPVKFLIDTDGNMVGAGLGYREWDRDEIKSLIQTLIDAGQK
;
A
#
# COMPACT_ATOMS: atom_id res chain seq x y z
N MET A 1 -4.71 -8.71 -6.40
CA MET A 1 -4.69 -7.25 -6.70
C MET A 1 -3.60 -6.94 -7.73
N PRO A 2 -3.83 -7.16 -9.03
CA PRO A 2 -2.78 -7.05 -10.06
C PRO A 2 -2.15 -5.66 -10.13
N SER A 3 -2.95 -4.60 -10.04
CA SER A 3 -2.49 -3.22 -10.14
C SER A 3 -1.46 -2.82 -9.07
N LEU A 4 -1.67 -3.22 -7.81
CA LEU A 4 -0.70 -2.94 -6.74
C LEU A 4 0.57 -3.78 -6.88
N GLU A 5 0.44 -5.02 -7.36
CA GLU A 5 1.61 -5.87 -7.63
C GLU A 5 2.46 -5.28 -8.76
N ASN A 6 1.83 -4.83 -9.85
CA ASN A 6 2.50 -4.14 -10.94
C ASN A 6 3.22 -2.87 -10.47
N LEU A 7 2.58 -2.09 -9.59
CA LEU A 7 3.20 -0.92 -8.98
C LEU A 7 4.42 -1.31 -8.13
N HIS A 8 4.29 -2.32 -7.27
CA HIS A 8 5.38 -2.84 -6.45
C HIS A 8 6.57 -3.28 -7.30
N GLN A 9 6.33 -4.06 -8.36
CA GLN A 9 7.39 -4.52 -9.27
C GLN A 9 8.04 -3.35 -10.02
N HIS A 10 7.27 -2.35 -10.46
CA HIS A 10 7.80 -1.18 -11.16
C HIS A 10 8.81 -0.39 -10.33
N PHE A 11 8.58 -0.29 -9.02
CA PHE A 11 9.44 0.44 -8.08
C PHE A 11 10.43 -0.47 -7.33
N LYS A 12 10.55 -1.74 -7.72
CA LYS A 12 11.48 -2.68 -7.07
C LYS A 12 12.93 -2.18 -7.18
N GLY A 13 13.60 -2.09 -6.03
CA GLY A 13 14.97 -1.57 -5.94
C GLY A 13 15.09 -0.05 -5.86
N LYS A 14 13.97 0.69 -5.92
CA LYS A 14 13.90 2.12 -5.61
C LYS A 14 13.58 2.34 -4.13
N PRO A 15 13.80 3.54 -3.56
CA PRO A 15 13.42 3.86 -2.17
C PRO A 15 11.89 4.04 -2.04
N PHE A 16 11.16 2.96 -2.28
CA PHE A 16 9.71 2.88 -2.22
C PHE A 16 9.31 1.57 -1.56
N SER A 17 8.30 1.61 -0.69
CA SER A 17 7.72 0.43 -0.07
C SER A 17 6.21 0.46 -0.18
N LEU A 18 5.64 -0.67 -0.60
CA LEU A 18 4.21 -0.92 -0.56
C LEU A 18 3.94 -1.90 0.57
N ILE A 19 3.15 -1.46 1.55
CA ILE A 19 2.73 -2.27 2.69
C ILE A 19 1.21 -2.33 2.67
N ALA A 20 0.67 -3.54 2.58
CA ALA A 20 -0.74 -3.79 2.80
C ALA A 20 -0.97 -4.17 4.26
N ILE A 21 -2.05 -3.65 4.83
CA ILE A 21 -2.50 -3.99 6.18
C ILE A 21 -3.86 -4.62 6.01
N ASP A 22 -3.95 -5.91 6.34
CA ASP A 22 -5.21 -6.63 6.39
C ASP A 22 -5.85 -6.42 7.78
N VAL A 23 -7.15 -6.14 7.84
CA VAL A 23 -7.83 -5.60 9.02
C VAL A 23 -8.83 -6.63 9.54
N GLN A 24 -8.62 -7.08 10.78
CA GLN A 24 -9.51 -8.01 11.49
C GLN A 24 -9.82 -9.32 10.74
N GLU A 25 -8.87 -9.80 9.93
CA GLU A 25 -8.96 -11.06 9.20
C GLU A 25 -8.06 -12.14 9.81
N GLU A 26 -8.45 -13.40 9.65
CA GLU A 26 -7.68 -14.54 10.11
C GLU A 26 -6.43 -14.74 9.25
N LYS A 27 -5.30 -15.03 9.91
CA LYS A 27 -3.98 -15.18 9.25
C LYS A 27 -4.01 -16.20 8.12
N GLU A 28 -4.68 -17.33 8.31
CA GLU A 28 -4.78 -18.40 7.33
C GLU A 28 -5.58 -17.99 6.09
N THR A 29 -6.59 -17.14 6.25
CA THR A 29 -7.36 -16.56 5.14
C THR A 29 -6.46 -15.67 4.30
N VAL A 30 -5.72 -14.76 4.97
CA VAL A 30 -4.80 -13.83 4.30
C VAL A 30 -3.70 -14.58 3.56
N LEU A 31 -3.01 -15.52 4.21
CA LEU A 31 -1.92 -16.28 3.57
C LEU A 31 -2.39 -17.05 2.33
N ARG A 32 -3.59 -17.64 2.37
CA ARG A 32 -4.19 -18.33 1.22
C ARG A 32 -4.48 -17.36 0.08
N PHE A 33 -5.03 -16.19 0.39
CA PHE A 33 -5.30 -15.16 -0.59
C PHE A 33 -4.02 -14.66 -1.27
N LEU A 34 -2.97 -14.35 -0.48
CA LEU A 34 -1.69 -13.86 -1.00
C LEU A 34 -1.05 -14.88 -1.96
N GLY A 35 -1.02 -16.15 -1.58
CA GLY A 35 -0.47 -17.23 -2.41
C GLY A 35 -1.23 -17.41 -3.72
N ASN A 36 -2.57 -17.40 -3.67
CA ASN A 36 -3.41 -17.54 -4.86
C ASN A 36 -3.30 -16.35 -5.83
N GLN A 37 -3.02 -15.15 -5.30
CA GLN A 37 -2.94 -13.92 -6.08
C GLN A 37 -1.51 -13.58 -6.55
N GLY A 38 -0.50 -14.36 -6.12
CA GLY A 38 0.90 -14.09 -6.45
C GLY A 38 1.40 -12.75 -5.91
N ILE A 39 0.89 -12.31 -4.76
CA ILE A 39 1.28 -11.05 -4.14
C ILE A 39 2.65 -11.18 -3.49
N THR A 40 3.56 -10.24 -3.77
CA THR A 40 4.95 -10.30 -3.29
C THR A 40 5.39 -9.12 -2.43
N TYR A 41 4.60 -8.04 -2.37
CA TYR A 41 4.84 -6.95 -1.43
C TYR A 41 4.56 -7.33 0.02
N VAL A 42 4.99 -6.48 0.96
CA VAL A 42 4.83 -6.72 2.40
C VAL A 42 3.35 -6.66 2.78
N ASN A 43 2.89 -7.65 3.54
CA ASN A 43 1.54 -7.71 4.09
C ASN A 43 1.63 -7.87 5.61
N LEU A 44 0.92 -7.02 6.34
CA LEU A 44 0.80 -7.02 7.79
C LEU A 44 -0.65 -7.34 8.19
N LEU A 45 -0.83 -7.83 9.41
CA LEU A 45 -2.14 -8.11 10.00
C LEU A 45 -2.42 -7.13 11.12
N ASP A 46 -3.58 -6.48 11.08
CA ASP A 46 -4.16 -5.64 12.12
C ASP A 46 -5.37 -6.38 12.71
N THR A 47 -5.10 -7.46 13.45
CA THR A 47 -6.15 -8.39 13.92
C THR A 47 -7.08 -7.76 14.96
N ASP A 48 -6.61 -6.76 15.71
CA ASP A 48 -7.40 -6.04 16.72
C ASP A 48 -8.02 -4.73 16.20
N GLY A 49 -7.61 -4.26 15.01
CA GLY A 49 -8.11 -3.03 14.40
C GLY A 49 -7.46 -1.76 14.94
N ASN A 50 -6.44 -1.86 15.79
CA ASN A 50 -5.82 -0.70 16.42
C ASN A 50 -5.08 0.17 15.39
N ALA A 51 -4.39 -0.44 14.42
CA ALA A 51 -3.66 0.33 13.40
C ALA A 51 -4.62 1.07 12.47
N SER A 52 -5.65 0.39 11.98
CA SER A 52 -6.69 1.00 11.12
C SER A 52 -7.44 2.12 11.85
N ALA A 53 -7.77 1.94 13.14
CA ALA A 53 -8.38 2.99 13.95
C ALA A 53 -7.48 4.23 14.10
N LEU A 54 -6.18 4.05 14.37
CA LEU A 54 -5.21 5.16 14.48
C LEU A 54 -5.08 5.97 13.17
N TYR A 55 -5.24 5.30 12.02
CA TYR A 55 -5.24 5.94 10.71
C TYR A 55 -6.61 6.48 10.29
N GLY A 56 -7.63 6.40 11.16
CA GLY A 56 -8.98 6.88 10.87
C GLY A 56 -9.70 6.10 9.77
N VAL A 57 -9.35 4.83 9.57
CA VAL A 57 -9.96 3.98 8.53
C VAL A 57 -11.31 3.45 9.02
N SER A 58 -12.39 3.95 8.43
CA SER A 58 -13.77 3.49 8.73
C SER A 58 -14.34 2.53 7.69
N SER A 59 -13.68 2.38 6.54
CA SER A 59 -14.07 1.47 5.46
C SER A 59 -12.86 1.08 4.63
N THR A 60 -12.91 -0.08 3.98
CA THR A 60 -11.86 -0.55 3.07
C THR A 60 -12.38 -0.58 1.62
N PRO A 61 -11.48 -0.50 0.62
CA PRO A 61 -10.05 -0.22 0.76
C PRO A 61 -9.74 1.28 0.91
N VAL A 62 -8.69 1.60 1.66
CA VAL A 62 -8.09 2.95 1.75
C VAL A 62 -6.58 2.81 1.57
N LYS A 63 -5.95 3.78 0.93
CA LYS A 63 -4.50 3.82 0.71
C LYS A 63 -3.97 5.18 1.09
N PHE A 64 -2.83 5.21 1.76
CA PHE A 64 -2.14 6.43 2.16
C PHE A 64 -0.82 6.52 1.42
N LEU A 65 -0.44 7.73 1.03
CA LEU A 65 0.90 8.06 0.57
C LEU A 65 1.61 8.80 1.69
N ILE A 66 2.75 8.26 2.10
CA ILE A 66 3.60 8.79 3.16
C ILE A 66 4.94 9.12 2.53
N ASP A 67 5.45 10.33 2.75
CA ASP A 67 6.76 10.75 2.26
C ASP A 67 7.91 10.20 3.11
N THR A 68 9.15 10.52 2.73
CA THR A 68 10.37 10.04 3.43
C THR A 68 10.54 10.60 4.83
N ASP A 69 9.88 11.72 5.15
CA ASP A 69 9.89 12.35 6.46
C ASP A 69 8.78 11.81 7.37
N GLY A 70 7.93 10.92 6.84
CA GLY A 70 6.81 10.31 7.58
C GLY A 70 5.51 11.13 7.52
N ASN A 71 5.41 12.15 6.68
CA ASN A 71 4.19 12.94 6.54
C ASN A 71 3.21 12.24 5.59
N MET A 72 1.92 12.24 5.96
CA MET A 72 0.86 11.82 5.04
C MET A 72 0.63 12.91 3.99
N VAL A 73 1.04 12.63 2.75
CA VAL A 73 0.95 13.57 1.61
C VAL A 73 -0.24 13.29 0.69
N GLY A 74 -0.94 12.17 0.88
CA GLY A 74 -2.15 11.86 0.13
C GLY A 74 -2.91 10.66 0.65
N ALA A 75 -4.18 10.57 0.26
CA ALA A 75 -5.05 9.43 0.57
C ALA A 75 -5.98 9.10 -0.62
N GLY A 76 -6.17 7.80 -0.88
CA GLY A 76 -7.06 7.27 -1.89
C GLY A 76 -8.11 6.35 -1.27
N LEU A 77 -9.35 6.82 -1.21
CA LEU A 77 -10.51 6.04 -0.73
C LEU A 77 -11.08 5.12 -1.82
N GLY A 78 -11.47 3.90 -1.50
CA GLY A 78 -12.09 2.98 -2.46
C GLY A 78 -11.14 2.43 -3.53
N TYR A 79 -11.73 1.72 -4.50
CA TYR A 79 -11.00 1.01 -5.55
C TYR A 79 -10.47 1.96 -6.63
N ARG A 80 -9.19 1.79 -6.97
CA ARG A 80 -8.47 2.55 -7.99
C ARG A 80 -7.38 1.66 -8.56
N GLU A 81 -7.03 1.88 -9.83
CA GLU A 81 -5.84 1.31 -10.44
C GLU A 81 -4.64 2.18 -10.06
N TRP A 82 -3.63 1.57 -9.44
CA TRP A 82 -2.42 2.22 -8.90
C TRP A 82 -1.20 2.10 -9.82
N ASP A 83 -1.25 1.25 -10.82
CA ASP A 83 -0.22 1.09 -11.86
C ASP A 83 -0.41 2.01 -13.06
N ARG A 84 -1.27 3.02 -12.97
CA ARG A 84 -1.38 4.05 -14.01
C ARG A 84 -0.14 4.95 -14.03
N ASP A 85 0.19 5.45 -15.21
CA ASP A 85 1.41 6.24 -15.43
C ASP A 85 1.39 7.57 -14.66
N GLU A 86 0.21 8.17 -14.44
CA GLU A 86 0.08 9.40 -13.66
C GLU A 86 0.41 9.16 -12.17
N ILE A 87 0.00 8.01 -11.62
CA ILE A 87 0.27 7.64 -10.22
C ILE A 87 1.74 7.26 -10.05
N LYS A 88 2.31 6.51 -11.00
CA LYS A 88 3.74 6.21 -11.01
C LYS A 88 4.58 7.49 -11.06
N SER A 89 4.19 8.46 -11.89
CA SER A 89 4.88 9.75 -12.00
C SER A 89 4.80 10.56 -10.70
N LEU A 90 3.63 10.56 -10.04
CA LEU A 90 3.47 11.17 -8.71
C LEU A 90 4.41 10.54 -7.68
N ILE A 91 4.44 9.20 -7.59
CA ILE A 91 5.30 8.47 -6.64
C ILE A 91 6.78 8.74 -6.94
N GLN A 92 7.18 8.74 -8.22
CA GLN A 92 8.56 9.08 -8.59
C GLN A 92 8.94 10.49 -8.17
N THR A 93 8.04 11.46 -8.31
CA THR A 93 8.27 12.84 -7.85
C THR A 93 8.50 12.92 -6.34
N LEU A 94 7.74 12.14 -5.56
CA LEU A 94 7.90 12.07 -4.10
C LEU A 94 9.24 11.41 -3.71
N ILE A 95 9.64 10.35 -4.42
CA ILE A 95 10.95 9.71 -4.24
C ILE A 95 12.08 10.72 -4.48
N ASP A 96 12.04 11.44 -5.60
CA ASP A 96 13.11 12.37 -5.98
C ASP A 96 13.19 13.56 -5.02
N ALA A 97 12.05 13.99 -4.46
CA ALA A 97 12.00 15.06 -3.47
C ALA A 97 12.68 14.69 -2.15
N GLY A 98 12.58 13.42 -1.72
CA GLY A 98 13.17 12.90 -0.48
C GLY A 98 14.66 12.52 -0.57
N GLN A 99 15.27 12.59 -1.75
CA GLN A 99 16.70 12.32 -1.96
C GLN A 99 17.61 13.56 -1.86
N LYS A 100 17.04 14.72 -1.55
CA LYS A 100 17.78 15.99 -1.37
C LYS A 100 18.49 16.06 -0.03
#